data_AF-A0A087BH97-F1
#
_entry.id   AF-A0A087BH97-F1
#
_cell.length_a   1.000
_cell.length_b   1.000
_cell.length_c   1.000
_cell.angle_alpha   90.00
_cell.angle_beta   90.00
_cell.angle_gamma   90.00
#
_symmetry.space_group_name_H-M   'P 1'
#
loop_
_entity.id
_entity.type
_entity.pdbx_description
1 polymer ?
#
loop_
_entity_poly.entity_id
_entity_poly.type
_entity_poly.pdbx_seq_one_letter_code
_entity_poly.pdbx_strand_id
1 'polypeptide(L)' 'MTEREKRETLRTFSLICQTSANTGITAARKGDTETTIHTAQQIIHHAREIIRLINTAD' A
#
# COMPACT_ATOMS: atom_id res chain seq x y z
N MET A 1 18.30 -7.89 3.21
CA MET A 1 17.10 -8.54 3.77
C MET A 1 17.12 -10.02 3.45
N THR A 2 16.81 -10.88 4.41
CA THR A 2 16.62 -12.33 4.19
C THR A 2 15.35 -12.60 3.39
N GLU A 3 15.25 -13.78 2.77
CA GLU A 3 14.05 -14.21 2.04
C GLU A 3 12.80 -14.30 2.93
N ARG A 4 12.99 -14.57 4.23
CA ARG A 4 11.91 -14.53 5.20
C ARG A 4 11.38 -13.11 5.37
N GLU A 5 12.27 -12.14 5.57
CA GLU A 5 11.90 -10.72 5.72
C GLU A 5 11.21 -10.19 4.47
N LYS A 6 11.70 -10.52 3.26
CA LYS A 6 11.04 -10.13 2.00
C LYS A 6 9.60 -10.64 1.93
N ARG A 7 9.36 -11.91 2.30
CA ARG A 7 8.00 -12.49 2.32
C ARG A 7 7.10 -11.81 3.33
N GLU A 8 7.60 -11.53 4.53
CA GLU A 8 6.83 -10.83 5.57
C GLU A 8 6.51 -9.39 5.14
N THR A 9 7.46 -8.66 4.55
CA THR A 9 7.24 -7.32 3.99
C THR A 9 6.17 -7.31 2.89
N LEU A 10 6.25 -8.24 1.93
CA LEU A 10 5.25 -8.35 0.85
C LEU A 10 3.85 -8.70 1.37
N ARG A 11 3.77 -9.56 2.39
CA ARG A 11 2.48 -9.90 3.02
C ARG A 11 1.86 -8.69 3.70
N THR A 12 2.64 -7.96 4.49
CA THR A 12 2.19 -6.74 5.17
C THR A 12 1.72 -5.69 4.18
N PHE A 13 2.44 -5.50 3.08
CA PHE A 13 2.04 -4.61 2.00
C PHE A 13 0.70 -4.93 1.38
N SER A 14 0.49 -6.21 1.06
CA SER A 14 -0.75 -6.66 0.45
C SER A 14 -1.94 -6.33 1.34
N LEU A 15 -1.80 -6.49 2.67
CA LEU A 15 -2.83 -6.16 3.64
C LEU A 15 -3.10 -4.66 3.72
N ILE A 16 -2.04 -3.84 3.73
CA ILE A 16 -2.16 -2.37 3.73
C ILE A 16 -2.88 -1.90 2.47
N CYS A 17 -2.46 -2.37 1.29
CA CYS A 17 -3.09 -1.99 0.02
C CYS A 17 -4.56 -2.38 -0.03
N GLN A 18 -4.90 -3.58 0.43
CA GLN A 18 -6.29 -4.03 0.46
C GLN A 18 -7.15 -3.17 1.38
N THR A 19 -6.61 -2.81 2.56
CA THR A 19 -7.31 -1.94 3.51
C THR A 19 -7.52 -0.54 2.94
N SER A 20 -6.47 0.08 2.41
CA SER A 20 -6.56 1.40 1.78
C SER A 20 -7.51 1.41 0.59
N ALA A 21 -7.50 0.37 -0.24
CA ALA A 21 -8.42 0.25 -1.37
C ALA A 21 -9.87 0.15 -0.93
N ASN A 22 -10.17 -0.67 0.08
CA ASN A 22 -11.53 -0.80 0.63
C ASN A 22 -12.05 0.53 1.20
N THR A 23 -11.19 1.27 1.91
CA THR A 23 -11.52 2.61 2.42
C THR A 23 -11.78 3.59 1.28
N GLY A 24 -10.90 3.63 0.27
CA GLY A 24 -11.04 4.52 -0.89
C GLY A 24 -12.30 4.25 -1.70
N ILE A 25 -12.65 2.98 -1.92
CA ILE A 25 -13.90 2.56 -2.59
C ILE A 25 -15.11 3.01 -1.79
N THR A 26 -15.07 2.85 -0.46
CA THR A 26 -16.17 3.25 0.42
C THR A 26 -16.36 4.76 0.43
N ALA A 27 -15.27 5.52 0.48
CA ALA A 27 -15.26 6.98 0.38
C ALA A 27 -15.83 7.45 -0.97
N ALA A 28 -15.40 6.85 -2.07
CA ALA A 28 -15.86 7.19 -3.42
C ALA A 28 -17.38 7.00 -3.55
N ARG A 29 -17.92 5.91 -2.99
CA ARG A 29 -19.37 5.66 -2.96
C ARG A 29 -20.17 6.70 -2.18
N LYS A 30 -19.54 7.40 -1.24
CA LYS A 30 -20.15 8.48 -0.44
C LYS A 30 -19.89 9.87 -1.01
N GLY A 31 -19.15 9.98 -2.12
CA GLY A 31 -18.73 11.27 -2.68
C GLY A 31 -17.58 11.95 -1.92
N ASP A 32 -16.95 11.26 -0.96
CA ASP A 32 -15.80 11.78 -0.22
C ASP A 32 -14.53 11.69 -1.08
N THR A 33 -14.35 12.72 -1.90
CA THR A 33 -13.28 12.80 -2.88
C THR A 33 -11.91 12.93 -2.21
N GLU A 34 -11.82 13.61 -1.06
CA GLU A 34 -10.58 13.80 -0.33
C GLU A 34 -10.03 12.45 0.17
N THR A 35 -10.87 11.66 0.85
CA THR A 35 -10.45 10.33 1.34
C THR A 35 -10.13 9.38 0.19
N THR A 36 -10.85 9.46 -0.93
CA THR A 36 -10.53 8.65 -2.13
C THR A 36 -9.15 8.98 -2.69
N ILE A 37 -8.82 10.27 -2.84
CA ILE A 37 -7.50 10.68 -3.34
C ILE A 37 -6.41 10.30 -2.34
N HIS A 38 -6.64 10.55 -1.06
CA HIS A 38 -5.68 10.25 0.00
C HIS A 38 -5.30 8.76 0.04
N THR A 39 -6.29 7.88 0.00
CA THR A 39 -6.06 6.41 0.02
C THR A 39 -5.32 5.92 -1.23
N ALA A 40 -5.60 6.50 -2.41
CA ALA A 40 -4.84 6.20 -3.62
C ALA A 40 -3.37 6.63 -3.51
N GLN A 41 -3.10 7.80 -2.94
CA GLN A 41 -1.74 8.30 -2.71
C GLN A 41 -0.97 7.40 -1.72
N GLN A 42 -1.63 6.91 -0.66
CA GLN A 42 -1.02 5.97 0.29
C GLN A 42 -0.60 4.67 -0.38
N ILE A 43 -1.44 4.09 -1.24
CA ILE A 43 -1.11 2.86 -1.98
C ILE A 43 0.13 3.09 -2.85
N ILE A 44 0.19 4.21 -3.59
CA ILE A 44 1.34 4.56 -4.42
C ILE A 44 2.61 4.74 -3.58
N HIS A 45 2.50 5.41 -2.44
CA HIS A 45 3.62 5.59 -1.52
C HIS A 45 4.18 4.25 -1.03
N HIS A 46 3.32 3.36 -0.52
CA HIS A 46 3.74 2.05 -0.03
C HIS A 46 4.32 1.17 -1.15
N ALA A 47 3.78 1.24 -2.37
CA ALA A 47 4.33 0.52 -3.51
C ALA A 47 5.77 0.97 -3.82
N ARG A 48 6.02 2.28 -3.81
CA ARG A 48 7.36 2.85 -4.00
C ARG A 48 8.33 2.41 -2.90
N GLU A 49 7.90 2.44 -1.64
CA GLU A 49 8.75 2.02 -0.53
C GLU A 49 9.17 0.56 -0.63
N ILE A 50 8.31 -0.32 -1.09
CA ILE A 50 8.66 -1.75 -1.22
C ILE A 50 9.57 -2.03 -2.39
N ILE A 51 9.33 -1.37 -3.52
CA ILE A 51 10.25 -1.44 -4.65
C ILE A 51 11.64 -0.98 -4.19
N ARG A 52 11.70 0.12 -3.41
CA ARG A 52 12.95 0.61 -2.82
C ARG A 52 13.57 -0.45 -1.91
N LEU A 53 12.83 -0.97 -0.92
CA LEU A 53 13.33 -1.96 0.04
C LEU A 53 13.85 -3.23 -0.63
N ILE A 54 13.19 -3.71 -1.68
CA ILE A 54 13.61 -4.88 -2.45
C ILE A 54 14.92 -4.57 -3.21
N ASN A 55 15.02 -3.40 -3.83
CA ASN A 55 16.17 -3.01 -4.65
C ASN A 55 17.39 -2.56 -3.83
N THR A 56 17.21 -2.09 -2.60
CA THR A 56 18.32 -1.68 -1.70
C THR A 56 18.74 -2.79 -0.74
N ALA A 57 18.24 -4.01 -0.91
CA ALA A 57 18.55 -5.15 -0.04
C ALA A 57 19.82 -5.92 -0.46
N ASP A 58 20.59 -5.37 -1.41
CA ASP A 58 21.91 -5.84 -1.84
C ASP A 58 23.03 -5.48 -0.85
#